data_AF-A0A969U3M4-F1
#
_entry.id   AF-A0A969U3M4-F1
#
_cell.length_a   1.000
_cell.length_b   1.000
_cell.length_c   1.000
_cell.angle_alpha   90.00
_cell.angle_beta   90.00
_cell.angle_gamma   90.00
#
_symmetry.space_group_name_H-M   'P 1'
#
loop_
_entity.id
_entity.type
_entity.pdbx_description
1 polymer ?
#
loop_
_entity_poly.entity_id
_entity_poly.type
_entity_poly.pdbx_seq_one_letter_code
_entity_poly.pdbx_strand_id
1 'polypeptide(L)'
;MKIRIAIIIALSSIAPTALAASNRISNGQIIQTSPEVQLTRQNGRTIRPTAGTPIYPGDKLQTAQNGQITIQCADLAIKSIAPGENQLNSCLLANNNSKGCSDDLIKCPDRGDGRITWNSAPIPYIISPRRTKLLDSKPILRWSPVAGATSYKLSLRENGAKLNWEMTVSGTEVLYPGEPPLKPGASYKLIVETNTGISSESAVGEGDIEFSLLDEQEVAKVKEEVGAIERQVANSEAKKLAISQVYFNANLLAEAVEILEQLVQIGVATPPIYRKLGNLYLNKLQLIPQAEFYYQKAMNAAKNNDIEELTDARYGLGLVNSVMGKNREAIEFLKSAKDGFRALGDLPMVEKVEKQLRDLQRREERK
;
A
#
# COMPACT_ATOMS: atom_id res chain seq x y z
N MET A 1 36.57 -64.85 -29.63
CA MET A 1 37.01 -63.48 -29.95
C MET A 1 35.79 -62.57 -29.86
N LYS A 2 35.59 -61.87 -28.73
CA LYS A 2 34.40 -61.02 -28.48
C LYS A 2 34.86 -59.57 -28.42
N ILE A 3 34.42 -58.76 -29.38
CA ILE A 3 34.66 -57.32 -29.44
C ILE A 3 33.70 -56.65 -28.46
N ARG A 4 34.23 -55.90 -27.48
CA ARG A 4 33.45 -55.02 -26.61
C ARG A 4 33.58 -53.59 -27.13
N ILE A 5 32.49 -53.04 -27.64
CA ILE A 5 32.35 -51.63 -27.99
C ILE A 5 32.00 -50.88 -26.70
N ALA A 6 32.87 -49.95 -26.29
CA ALA A 6 32.60 -49.03 -25.19
C ALA A 6 31.81 -47.82 -25.74
N ILE A 7 30.58 -47.66 -25.27
CA ILE A 7 29.74 -46.48 -25.57
C ILE A 7 30.07 -45.41 -24.52
N ILE A 8 30.64 -44.29 -24.97
CA ILE A 8 30.85 -43.10 -24.15
C ILE A 8 29.56 -42.29 -24.20
N ILE A 9 28.83 -42.26 -23.08
CA ILE A 9 27.65 -41.39 -22.91
C ILE A 9 28.14 -40.06 -22.32
N ALA A 10 28.21 -39.03 -23.16
CA ALA A 10 28.42 -37.66 -22.73
C ALA A 10 27.08 -37.06 -22.24
N LEU A 11 26.80 -37.17 -20.95
CA LEU A 11 25.73 -36.41 -20.29
C LEU A 11 26.27 -35.02 -19.94
N SER A 12 25.98 -34.04 -20.78
CA SER A 12 26.18 -32.62 -20.47
C SER A 12 24.88 -31.86 -20.75
N SER A 13 23.91 -32.02 -19.87
CA SER A 13 22.77 -31.11 -19.75
C SER A 13 22.94 -30.33 -18.45
N ILE A 14 23.72 -29.24 -18.52
CA ILE A 14 23.66 -28.19 -17.51
C ILE A 14 22.30 -27.51 -17.72
N ALA A 15 21.28 -27.99 -17.01
CA ALA A 15 20.06 -27.22 -16.87
C ALA A 15 20.46 -25.87 -16.27
N PRO A 16 20.12 -24.72 -16.89
CA PRO A 16 20.24 -23.46 -16.19
C PRO A 16 19.38 -23.59 -14.95
N THR A 17 20.03 -23.59 -13.78
CA THR A 17 19.34 -23.47 -12.51
C THR A 17 18.51 -22.20 -12.63
N ALA A 18 17.20 -22.36 -12.78
CA ALA A 18 16.27 -21.27 -12.56
C ALA A 18 16.56 -20.80 -11.13
N LEU A 19 17.31 -19.71 -11.00
CA LEU A 19 17.48 -19.01 -9.74
C LEU A 19 16.07 -18.65 -9.32
N ALA A 20 15.51 -19.45 -8.41
CA ALA A 20 14.28 -19.11 -7.73
C ALA A 20 14.48 -17.69 -7.21
N ALA A 21 13.68 -16.75 -7.70
CA ALA A 21 13.64 -15.40 -7.17
C ALA A 21 13.05 -15.51 -5.76
N SER A 22 13.90 -15.89 -4.79
CA SER A 22 13.50 -16.09 -3.41
C SER A 22 13.42 -14.72 -2.75
N ASN A 23 12.19 -14.36 -2.34
CA ASN A 23 11.77 -13.17 -1.60
C ASN A 23 11.68 -11.85 -2.38
N ARG A 24 10.46 -11.55 -2.86
CA ARG A 24 9.99 -10.20 -3.25
C ARG A 24 9.70 -9.29 -2.06
N ILE A 25 10.54 -9.31 -1.03
CA ILE A 25 10.38 -8.37 0.07
C ILE A 25 11.25 -7.17 -0.25
N SER A 26 10.59 -6.05 -0.55
CA SER A 26 11.31 -4.80 -0.81
C SER A 26 12.03 -4.37 0.46
N ASN A 27 13.32 -4.08 0.33
CA ASN A 27 14.15 -3.56 1.41
C ASN A 27 14.41 -2.05 1.29
N GLY A 28 13.72 -1.39 0.35
CA GLY A 28 13.68 0.05 0.22
C GLY A 28 12.80 0.49 -0.94
N GLN A 29 12.86 1.79 -1.24
CA GLN A 29 12.21 2.42 -2.38
C GLN A 29 13.10 3.51 -2.97
N ILE A 30 12.93 3.75 -4.26
CA ILE A 30 13.49 4.93 -4.93
C ILE A 30 12.61 6.13 -4.61
N ILE A 31 13.20 7.20 -4.07
CA ILE A 31 12.46 8.43 -3.73
C ILE A 31 12.73 9.57 -4.72
N GLN A 32 13.82 9.48 -5.47
CA GLN A 32 14.17 10.45 -6.51
C GLN A 32 14.96 9.78 -7.62
N THR A 33 14.68 10.17 -8.86
CA THR A 33 15.49 9.83 -10.03
C THR A 33 15.73 11.09 -10.86
N SER A 34 16.90 11.18 -11.49
CA SER A 34 17.12 12.06 -12.63
C SER A 34 17.03 11.25 -13.94
N PRO A 35 17.10 11.89 -15.12
CA PRO A 35 17.12 11.19 -16.40
C PRO A 35 18.23 10.13 -16.48
N GLU A 36 18.05 9.16 -17.37
CA GLU A 36 19.08 8.16 -17.73
C GLU A 36 19.54 7.23 -16.59
N VAL A 37 18.60 6.85 -15.73
CA VAL A 37 18.83 5.84 -14.69
C VAL A 37 18.23 4.49 -15.06
N GLN A 38 18.84 3.42 -14.57
CA GLN A 38 18.40 2.04 -14.77
C GLN A 38 18.43 1.25 -13.46
N LEU A 39 17.49 0.33 -13.32
CA LEU A 39 17.42 -0.63 -12.23
C LEU A 39 17.42 -2.03 -12.85
N THR A 40 18.49 -2.78 -12.62
CA THR A 40 18.59 -4.18 -13.06
C THR A 40 18.25 -5.08 -11.89
N ARG A 41 17.17 -5.85 -12.03
CA ARG A 41 16.76 -6.86 -11.07
C ARG A 41 17.77 -8.01 -11.02
N GLN A 42 17.78 -8.77 -9.94
CA GLN A 42 18.66 -9.94 -9.77
C GLN A 42 18.53 -10.96 -10.92
N ASN A 43 17.35 -11.08 -11.53
CA ASN A 43 17.09 -11.95 -12.68
C ASN A 43 17.58 -11.38 -14.03
N GLY A 44 18.30 -10.25 -14.02
CA GLY A 44 18.88 -9.62 -15.21
C GLY A 44 17.94 -8.68 -15.96
N ARG A 45 16.66 -8.59 -15.60
CA ARG A 45 15.75 -7.63 -16.24
C ARG A 45 16.10 -6.21 -15.82
N THR A 46 16.18 -5.33 -16.80
CA THR A 46 16.36 -3.89 -16.58
C THR A 46 15.05 -3.12 -16.75
N ILE A 47 14.77 -2.22 -15.82
CA ILE A 47 13.64 -1.27 -15.88
C ILE A 47 14.15 0.17 -15.71
N ARG A 48 13.34 1.13 -16.15
CA ARG A 48 13.56 2.56 -15.83
C ARG A 48 12.73 2.90 -14.61
N PRO A 49 13.34 3.07 -13.42
CA PRO A 49 12.60 3.33 -12.20
C PRO A 49 11.98 4.73 -12.18
N THR A 50 10.94 4.87 -11.36
CA THR A 50 10.31 6.16 -11.03
C THR A 50 10.21 6.33 -9.52
N ALA A 51 9.78 7.49 -9.04
CA ALA A 51 9.52 7.70 -7.63
C ALA A 51 8.53 6.64 -7.10
N GLY A 52 8.86 6.04 -5.97
CA GLY A 52 8.11 4.97 -5.32
C GLY A 52 8.45 3.56 -5.82
N THR A 53 9.28 3.39 -6.86
CA THR A 53 9.68 2.06 -7.33
C THR A 53 10.36 1.28 -6.20
N PRO A 54 9.86 0.08 -5.83
CA PRO A 54 10.47 -0.73 -4.79
C PRO A 54 11.81 -1.30 -5.28
N ILE A 55 12.76 -1.39 -4.35
CA ILE A 55 14.06 -2.07 -4.57
C ILE A 55 14.12 -3.32 -3.69
N TYR A 56 14.78 -4.34 -4.22
CA TYR A 56 14.90 -5.67 -3.62
C TYR A 56 16.37 -6.04 -3.43
N PRO A 57 16.68 -6.97 -2.52
CA PRO A 57 18.02 -7.53 -2.41
C PRO A 57 18.52 -8.05 -3.76
N GLY A 58 19.78 -7.75 -4.11
CA GLY A 58 20.39 -8.18 -5.37
C GLY A 58 20.12 -7.26 -6.57
N ASP A 59 19.28 -6.25 -6.43
CA ASP A 59 19.11 -5.22 -7.45
C ASP A 59 20.40 -4.43 -7.69
N LYS A 60 20.63 -3.99 -8.93
CA LYS A 60 21.71 -3.07 -9.32
C LYS A 60 21.11 -1.73 -9.74
N LEU A 61 21.57 -0.66 -9.09
CA LEU A 61 21.21 0.72 -9.34
C LEU A 61 22.29 1.34 -10.24
N GLN A 62 21.89 1.83 -11.40
CA GLN A 62 22.82 2.31 -12.42
C GLN A 62 22.46 3.73 -12.85
N THR A 63 23.45 4.60 -12.88
CA THR A 63 23.33 6.00 -13.29
C THR A 63 24.25 6.31 -14.46
N ALA A 64 23.76 7.08 -15.43
CA ALA A 64 24.62 7.71 -16.43
C ALA A 64 25.43 8.87 -15.81
N GLN A 65 26.30 9.51 -16.59
CA GLN A 65 27.18 10.61 -16.13
C GLN A 65 26.42 11.84 -15.57
N ASN A 66 25.14 12.01 -15.91
CA ASN A 66 24.26 13.04 -15.36
C ASN A 66 23.07 12.44 -14.56
N GLY A 67 23.11 11.12 -14.35
CA GLY A 67 22.10 10.34 -13.64
C GLY A 67 22.31 10.40 -12.13
N GLN A 68 21.25 10.43 -11.35
CA GLN A 68 21.29 10.28 -9.90
C GLN A 68 20.07 9.50 -9.45
N ILE A 69 20.27 8.59 -8.51
CA ILE A 69 19.19 7.90 -7.80
C ILE A 69 19.34 8.20 -6.32
N THR A 70 18.25 8.59 -5.67
CA THR A 70 18.16 8.61 -4.21
C THR A 70 17.18 7.54 -3.77
N ILE A 71 17.62 6.70 -2.83
CA ILE A 71 16.83 5.62 -2.25
C ILE A 71 16.59 5.89 -0.76
N GLN A 72 15.46 5.41 -0.28
CA GLN A 72 15.18 5.24 1.14
C GLN A 72 15.09 3.75 1.44
N CYS A 73 15.94 3.28 2.34
CA CYS A 73 15.91 1.90 2.82
C CYS A 73 14.76 1.68 3.81
N ALA A 74 14.42 0.41 4.08
CA ALA A 74 13.33 0.05 5.00
C ALA A 74 13.58 0.52 6.46
N ASP A 75 14.84 0.68 6.85
CA ASP A 75 15.29 1.27 8.12
C ASP A 75 15.32 2.81 8.10
N LEU A 76 14.72 3.43 7.08
CA LEU A 76 14.67 4.87 6.82
C LEU A 76 15.99 5.52 6.42
N ALA A 77 17.08 4.75 6.29
CA ALA A 77 18.36 5.29 5.85
C ALA A 77 18.25 5.83 4.41
N ILE A 78 18.79 7.02 4.19
CA ILE A 78 18.85 7.66 2.87
C ILE A 78 20.22 7.39 2.24
N LYS A 79 20.21 6.97 0.97
CA LYS A 79 21.44 6.77 0.19
C LYS A 79 21.27 7.39 -1.19
N SER A 80 22.34 8.01 -1.68
CA SER A 80 22.39 8.55 -3.04
C SER A 80 23.44 7.80 -3.84
N ILE A 81 23.07 7.44 -5.07
CA ILE A 81 23.95 6.82 -6.06
C ILE A 81 24.42 7.95 -6.97
N ALA A 82 25.73 8.18 -6.98
CA ALA A 82 26.30 9.32 -7.68
C ALA A 82 26.25 9.12 -9.21
N PRO A 83 26.48 10.17 -10.02
CA PRO A 83 26.51 10.02 -11.47
C PRO A 83 27.64 9.11 -11.96
N GLY A 84 27.32 8.29 -12.98
CA GLY A 84 28.23 7.33 -13.58
C GLY A 84 28.49 6.07 -12.75
N GLU A 85 27.79 5.89 -11.63
CA GLU A 85 27.99 4.76 -10.74
C GLU A 85 27.06 3.58 -11.05
N ASN A 86 27.55 2.39 -10.69
CA ASN A 86 26.78 1.16 -10.69
C ASN A 86 26.97 0.48 -9.33
N GLN A 87 25.93 0.50 -8.52
CA GLN A 87 25.97 -0.03 -7.16
C GLN A 87 24.94 -1.15 -6.99
N LEU A 88 25.33 -2.20 -6.28
CA LEU A 88 24.36 -3.14 -5.74
C LEU A 88 23.52 -2.46 -4.64
N ASN A 89 22.24 -2.80 -4.57
CA ASN A 89 21.37 -2.36 -3.50
C ASN A 89 21.97 -2.79 -2.14
N SER A 90 22.38 -1.80 -1.36
CA SER A 90 23.03 -1.97 -0.07
C SER A 90 22.09 -1.75 1.12
N CYS A 91 20.77 -1.63 0.90
CA CYS A 91 19.81 -1.56 2.00
C CYS A 91 19.82 -2.86 2.80
N LEU A 92 19.77 -2.74 4.13
CA LEU A 92 19.64 -3.89 5.01
C LEU A 92 18.34 -4.64 4.69
N LEU A 93 18.34 -5.96 4.86
CA LEU A 93 17.13 -6.75 4.69
C LEU A 93 16.03 -6.19 5.60
N ALA A 94 14.85 -5.95 5.04
CA ALA A 94 13.70 -5.60 5.86
C ALA A 94 13.44 -6.75 6.83
N ASN A 95 13.35 -6.45 8.13
CA ASN A 95 12.88 -7.43 9.10
C ASN A 95 11.48 -7.88 8.66
N ASN A 96 11.25 -9.19 8.59
CA ASN A 96 10.00 -9.84 8.17
C ASN A 96 8.78 -9.54 9.07
N ASN A 97 8.88 -8.53 9.95
CA ASN A 97 7.84 -8.12 10.87
C ASN A 97 6.68 -7.41 10.16
N SER A 98 6.77 -7.17 8.84
CA SER A 98 5.64 -6.74 8.02
C SER A 98 4.77 -7.92 7.59
N LYS A 99 4.35 -8.79 8.51
CA LYS A 99 3.22 -9.69 8.25
C LYS A 99 1.94 -8.86 8.39
N GLY A 100 1.21 -8.65 7.29
CA GLY A 100 -0.21 -8.26 7.36
C GLY A 100 -0.50 -6.91 8.05
N CYS A 101 -1.76 -6.69 8.46
CA CYS A 101 -2.05 -5.62 9.43
C CYS A 101 -1.27 -5.93 10.71
N SER A 102 -0.78 -4.90 11.40
CA SER A 102 -0.08 -5.09 12.67
C SER A 102 -0.95 -5.85 13.66
N ASP A 103 -0.33 -6.60 14.57
CA ASP A 103 -1.04 -7.34 15.63
C ASP A 103 -1.91 -6.41 16.51
N ASP A 104 -1.56 -5.13 16.59
CA ASP A 104 -2.32 -4.07 17.29
C ASP A 104 -3.59 -3.59 16.55
N LEU A 105 -3.71 -3.89 15.25
CA LEU A 105 -4.92 -3.64 14.47
C LEU A 105 -5.78 -4.90 14.53
N ILE A 106 -6.62 -4.97 15.57
CA ILE A 106 -7.57 -6.05 15.91
C ILE A 106 -7.95 -6.91 14.68
N LYS A 107 -7.63 -8.20 14.77
CA LYS A 107 -8.04 -9.30 13.86
C LYS A 107 -8.05 -8.89 12.39
N CYS A 108 -6.91 -9.03 11.70
CA CYS A 108 -6.86 -9.12 10.23
C CYS A 108 -7.99 -10.05 9.75
N PRO A 109 -9.14 -9.55 9.24
CA PRO A 109 -10.18 -10.45 8.79
C PRO A 109 -9.61 -11.16 7.57
N ASP A 110 -9.91 -12.45 7.44
CA ASP A 110 -9.54 -13.19 6.25
C ASP A 110 -10.18 -12.49 5.05
N ARG A 111 -9.34 -11.89 4.20
CA ARG A 111 -9.75 -11.05 3.07
C ARG A 111 -10.49 -11.84 1.98
N GLY A 112 -10.72 -13.13 2.21
CA GLY A 112 -11.44 -14.05 1.35
C GLY A 112 -12.73 -14.62 1.93
N ASP A 113 -13.15 -14.33 3.17
CA ASP A 113 -14.30 -15.04 3.79
C ASP A 113 -15.67 -14.36 3.64
N GLY A 114 -15.75 -13.24 2.90
CA GLY A 114 -17.02 -12.59 2.58
C GLY A 114 -17.76 -12.02 3.79
N ARG A 115 -17.15 -11.97 4.98
CA ARG A 115 -17.76 -11.37 6.18
C ARG A 115 -17.68 -9.86 6.23
N ILE A 116 -16.85 -9.25 5.39
CA ILE A 116 -16.85 -7.80 5.23
C ILE A 116 -17.77 -7.43 4.07
N THR A 117 -19.07 -7.39 4.36
CA THR A 117 -20.08 -6.87 3.45
C THR A 117 -19.91 -5.34 3.32
N TRP A 118 -18.89 -4.89 2.59
CA TRP A 118 -18.84 -3.52 2.04
C TRP A 118 -19.69 -3.42 0.76
N ASN A 119 -20.76 -4.21 0.68
CA ASN A 119 -21.72 -4.14 -0.40
C ASN A 119 -22.78 -3.12 0.03
N SER A 120 -22.76 -1.96 -0.65
CA SER A 120 -23.94 -1.17 -1.04
C SER A 120 -24.91 -0.62 0.03
N ALA A 121 -24.59 -0.62 1.32
CA ALA A 121 -25.34 0.22 2.27
C ALA A 121 -25.01 1.70 2.00
N PRO A 122 -26.00 2.59 1.78
CA PRO A 122 -25.78 4.00 1.47
C PRO A 122 -25.39 4.79 2.74
N ILE A 123 -24.40 4.30 3.50
CA ILE A 123 -23.93 4.93 4.74
C ILE A 123 -22.78 5.90 4.46
N PRO A 124 -22.63 6.97 5.26
CA PRO A 124 -21.48 7.86 5.19
C PRO A 124 -20.27 7.20 5.85
N TYR A 125 -19.69 6.16 5.23
CA TYR A 125 -18.59 5.42 5.83
C TYR A 125 -17.35 6.31 6.02
N ILE A 126 -16.65 6.09 7.13
CA ILE A 126 -15.49 6.89 7.50
C ILE A 126 -14.30 6.55 6.61
N ILE A 127 -13.71 7.58 6.00
CA ILE A 127 -12.48 7.51 5.19
C ILE A 127 -11.27 7.86 6.06
N SER A 128 -11.36 8.92 6.86
CA SER A 128 -10.27 9.40 7.73
C SER A 128 -10.82 10.19 8.93
N PRO A 129 -10.17 10.13 10.10
CA PRO A 129 -9.19 9.11 10.50
C PRO A 129 -9.86 7.75 10.70
N ARG A 130 -9.12 6.68 10.39
CA ARG A 130 -9.60 5.30 10.52
C ARG A 130 -8.42 4.37 10.66
N ARG A 131 -8.42 3.49 11.69
CA ARG A 131 -7.36 2.50 11.93
C ARG A 131 -5.95 3.12 11.97
N THR A 132 -5.84 4.30 12.56
CA THR A 132 -4.62 5.11 12.51
C THR A 132 -4.32 5.68 13.87
N LYS A 133 -3.03 5.87 14.15
CA LYS A 133 -2.61 6.86 15.13
C LYS A 133 -2.60 8.25 14.47
N LEU A 134 -2.58 9.30 15.27
CA LEU A 134 -2.52 10.69 14.82
C LEU A 134 -1.31 11.38 15.45
N LEU A 135 -0.64 12.21 14.67
CA LEU A 135 0.45 13.07 15.12
C LEU A 135 -0.07 14.39 15.72
N ASP A 136 -1.22 14.87 15.23
CA ASP A 136 -1.86 16.12 15.64
C ASP A 136 -3.29 15.90 16.16
N SER A 137 -3.68 16.70 17.15
CA SER A 137 -5.00 16.66 17.80
C SER A 137 -6.15 17.23 16.96
N LYS A 138 -5.87 17.79 15.78
CA LYS A 138 -6.81 18.43 14.86
C LYS A 138 -6.84 17.70 13.51
N PRO A 139 -7.27 16.43 13.48
CA PRO A 139 -7.30 15.67 12.23
C PRO A 139 -8.31 16.23 11.24
N ILE A 140 -8.03 16.01 9.95
CA ILE A 140 -9.02 16.16 8.88
C ILE A 140 -9.96 14.94 8.91
N LEU A 141 -11.24 15.21 9.09
CA LEU A 141 -12.32 14.24 9.10
C LEU A 141 -12.88 14.10 7.69
N ARG A 142 -12.92 12.88 7.14
CA ARG A 142 -13.42 12.58 5.78
C ARG A 142 -14.36 11.38 5.78
N TRP A 143 -15.45 11.46 5.03
CA TRP A 143 -16.43 10.38 4.87
C TRP A 143 -16.96 10.30 3.44
N SER A 144 -17.65 9.21 3.11
CA SER A 144 -18.26 9.05 1.81
C SER A 144 -19.57 9.84 1.67
N PRO A 145 -19.84 10.47 0.51
CA PRO A 145 -21.13 11.09 0.26
C PRO A 145 -22.27 10.07 0.24
N VAL A 146 -23.47 10.53 0.56
CA VAL A 146 -24.69 9.73 0.56
C VAL A 146 -25.69 10.40 -0.38
N ALA A 147 -26.24 9.64 -1.33
CA ALA A 147 -27.18 10.17 -2.30
C ALA A 147 -28.40 10.79 -1.60
N GLY A 148 -28.73 12.04 -1.95
CA GLY A 148 -29.84 12.79 -1.35
C GLY A 148 -29.53 13.48 -0.01
N ALA A 149 -28.35 13.26 0.58
CA ALA A 149 -27.93 14.02 1.75
C ALA A 149 -27.44 15.42 1.35
N THR A 150 -27.83 16.44 2.11
CA THR A 150 -27.42 17.85 1.92
C THR A 150 -26.61 18.39 3.10
N SER A 151 -26.66 17.70 4.24
CA SER A 151 -25.82 18.00 5.40
C SER A 151 -25.55 16.76 6.23
N TYR A 152 -24.47 16.86 7.01
CA TYR A 152 -23.93 15.81 7.85
C TYR A 152 -23.72 16.34 9.25
N LYS A 153 -24.26 15.64 10.24
CA LYS A 153 -24.00 15.82 11.65
C LYS A 153 -22.86 14.88 12.08
N LEU A 154 -21.80 15.45 12.60
CA LEU A 154 -20.62 14.76 13.10
C LEU A 154 -20.67 14.68 14.61
N SER A 155 -20.19 13.57 15.17
CA SER A 155 -19.92 13.41 16.60
C SER A 155 -18.76 12.44 16.82
N LEU A 156 -18.18 12.47 18.02
CA LEU A 156 -17.08 11.57 18.41
C LEU A 156 -17.51 10.69 19.58
N ARG A 157 -17.00 9.45 19.62
CA ARG A 157 -16.95 8.65 20.84
C ARG A 157 -15.51 8.59 21.35
N GLU A 158 -15.30 8.75 22.65
CA GLU A 158 -14.05 8.55 23.38
C GLU A 158 -14.20 7.28 24.23
N ASN A 159 -13.39 6.25 23.97
CA ASN A 159 -13.44 4.94 24.65
C ASN A 159 -14.86 4.35 24.68
N GLY A 160 -15.59 4.46 23.57
CA GLY A 160 -16.98 3.99 23.43
C GLY A 160 -18.05 4.95 23.98
N ALA A 161 -17.70 5.91 24.83
CA ALA A 161 -18.62 6.89 25.39
C ALA A 161 -18.79 8.10 24.45
N LYS A 162 -20.00 8.66 24.38
CA LYS A 162 -20.26 9.86 23.56
C LYS A 162 -19.48 11.06 24.13
N LEU A 163 -18.70 11.72 23.28
CA LEU A 163 -18.03 12.96 23.59
C LEU A 163 -19.02 14.13 23.45
N ASN A 164 -18.92 15.15 24.31
CA ASN A 164 -19.74 16.36 24.21
C ASN A 164 -19.23 17.27 23.09
N TRP A 165 -19.31 16.79 21.85
CA TRP A 165 -18.95 17.52 20.64
C TRP A 165 -19.84 17.08 19.50
N GLU A 166 -20.43 18.06 18.81
CA GLU A 166 -21.17 17.86 17.59
C GLU A 166 -20.90 19.01 16.63
N MET A 167 -20.93 18.73 15.33
CA MET A 167 -20.77 19.74 14.28
C MET A 167 -21.67 19.36 13.10
N THR A 168 -22.24 20.36 12.41
CA THR A 168 -23.01 20.11 11.19
C THR A 168 -22.36 20.84 10.02
N VAL A 169 -22.14 20.13 8.91
CA VAL A 169 -21.55 20.68 7.68
C VAL A 169 -22.29 20.19 6.44
N SER A 170 -22.12 20.87 5.30
CA SER A 170 -22.68 20.44 4.00
C SER A 170 -21.71 19.61 3.15
N GLY A 171 -20.41 19.67 3.43
CA GLY A 171 -19.37 18.94 2.71
C GLY A 171 -19.16 17.51 3.23
N THR A 172 -18.16 16.83 2.68
CA THR A 172 -17.73 15.47 3.12
C THR A 172 -16.35 15.46 3.78
N GLU A 173 -15.85 16.64 4.12
CA GLU A 173 -14.56 16.88 4.73
C GLU A 173 -14.65 18.08 5.66
N VAL A 174 -14.05 17.98 6.85
CA VAL A 174 -13.90 19.10 7.78
C VAL A 174 -12.69 18.93 8.69
N LEU A 175 -12.02 20.02 9.04
CA LEU A 175 -10.98 20.03 10.06
C LEU A 175 -11.60 19.95 11.46
N TYR A 176 -11.18 18.99 12.27
CA TYR A 176 -11.56 18.96 13.68
C TYR A 176 -10.97 20.17 14.42
N PRO A 177 -11.75 20.98 15.16
CA PRO A 177 -11.25 22.22 15.76
C PRO A 177 -10.23 22.02 16.88
N GLY A 178 -10.18 20.81 17.46
CA GLY A 178 -9.36 20.49 18.64
C GLY A 178 -10.06 20.74 19.97
N GLU A 179 -11.37 21.01 19.94
CA GLU A 179 -12.19 21.24 21.14
C GLU A 179 -13.40 20.30 21.15
N PRO A 180 -13.55 19.43 22.16
CA PRO A 180 -12.62 19.19 23.28
C PRO A 180 -11.29 18.55 22.81
N PRO A 181 -10.18 18.73 23.55
CA PRO A 181 -8.88 18.20 23.12
C PRO A 181 -8.87 16.68 23.04
N LEU A 182 -8.31 16.15 21.95
CA LEU A 182 -8.00 14.73 21.84
C LEU A 182 -6.83 14.39 22.77
N LYS A 183 -6.93 13.30 23.52
CA LYS A 183 -5.97 12.88 24.53
C LYS A 183 -5.14 11.69 24.02
N PRO A 184 -3.82 11.67 24.28
CA PRO A 184 -3.03 10.46 24.09
C PRO A 184 -3.61 9.28 24.87
N GLY A 185 -3.53 8.09 24.27
CA GLY A 185 -4.00 6.84 24.89
C GLY A 185 -5.53 6.61 24.89
N ALA A 186 -6.34 7.61 24.51
CA ALA A 186 -7.77 7.41 24.28
C ALA A 186 -8.04 6.92 22.86
N SER A 187 -9.04 6.03 22.72
CA SER A 187 -9.54 5.59 21.42
C SER A 187 -10.74 6.42 21.00
N TYR A 188 -10.71 6.91 19.77
CA TYR A 188 -11.74 7.77 19.19
C TYR A 188 -12.43 7.11 18.00
N LYS A 189 -13.75 7.31 17.89
CA LYS A 189 -14.54 6.88 16.74
C LYS A 189 -15.35 8.05 16.19
N LEU A 190 -15.18 8.33 14.90
CA LEU A 190 -16.02 9.29 14.19
C LEU A 190 -17.37 8.67 13.83
N ILE A 191 -18.43 9.40 14.13
CA ILE A 191 -19.80 9.10 13.73
C ILE A 191 -20.29 10.24 12.84
N VAL A 192 -20.86 9.87 11.70
CA VAL A 192 -21.45 10.79 10.74
C VAL A 192 -22.89 10.36 10.49
N GLU A 193 -23.81 11.30 10.63
CA GLU A 193 -25.24 11.10 10.38
C GLU A 193 -25.72 12.09 9.33
N THR A 194 -26.42 11.62 8.30
CA THR A 194 -27.00 12.49 7.29
C THR A 194 -28.26 13.18 7.82
N ASN A 195 -28.65 14.30 7.20
CA ASN A 195 -29.96 14.92 7.44
C ASN A 195 -31.17 14.03 7.06
N THR A 196 -30.94 12.91 6.38
CA THR A 196 -31.93 11.89 6.06
C THR A 196 -31.98 10.75 7.10
N GLY A 197 -31.22 10.84 8.18
CA GLY A 197 -31.19 9.86 9.28
C GLY A 197 -30.31 8.64 9.03
N ILE A 198 -29.48 8.65 7.98
CA ILE A 198 -28.55 7.56 7.67
C ILE A 198 -27.24 7.81 8.43
N SER A 199 -26.86 6.87 9.29
CA SER A 199 -25.67 6.97 10.13
C SER A 199 -24.54 6.02 9.71
N SER A 200 -23.30 6.45 9.92
CA SER A 200 -22.10 5.60 9.88
C SER A 200 -22.03 4.66 11.09
N GLU A 201 -22.82 4.94 12.13
CA GLU A 201 -22.99 4.07 13.28
C GLU A 201 -23.80 2.84 12.86
N SER A 202 -23.12 1.73 12.67
CA SER A 202 -23.70 0.43 12.33
C SER A 202 -23.34 -0.59 13.40
N ALA A 203 -24.10 -1.70 13.47
CA ALA A 203 -23.82 -2.85 14.33
C ALA A 203 -22.60 -3.69 13.88
N VAL A 204 -21.78 -3.18 12.95
CA VAL A 204 -20.51 -3.81 12.57
C VAL A 204 -19.58 -3.71 13.78
N GLY A 205 -18.99 -4.86 14.13
CA GLY A 205 -18.37 -5.13 15.44
C GLY A 205 -17.39 -4.06 15.93
N GLU A 206 -17.40 -3.86 17.25
CA GLU A 206 -16.47 -3.01 18.00
C GLU A 206 -15.00 -3.28 17.62
N GLY A 207 -14.20 -2.20 17.55
CA GLY A 207 -12.73 -2.26 17.49
C GLY A 207 -12.05 -2.02 16.12
N ASP A 208 -12.79 -1.81 15.02
CA ASP A 208 -12.19 -1.95 13.68
C ASP A 208 -12.05 -0.65 12.85
N ILE A 209 -12.48 0.51 13.36
CA ILE A 209 -12.42 1.81 12.64
C ILE A 209 -11.94 2.99 13.49
N GLU A 210 -11.45 2.73 14.69
CA GLU A 210 -11.05 3.76 15.66
C GLU A 210 -9.68 4.38 15.31
N PHE A 211 -9.37 5.50 15.96
CA PHE A 211 -8.09 6.18 15.87
C PHE A 211 -7.67 6.72 17.24
N SER A 212 -6.38 6.98 17.43
CA SER A 212 -5.86 7.52 18.70
C SER A 212 -4.76 8.54 18.45
N LEU A 213 -4.47 9.39 19.43
CA LEU A 213 -3.36 10.33 19.37
C LEU A 213 -2.09 9.65 19.91
N LEU A 214 -0.95 9.87 19.24
CA LEU A 214 0.37 9.47 19.75
C LEU A 214 0.65 10.11 21.12
N ASP A 215 1.40 9.41 21.96
CA ASP A 215 1.96 10.03 23.16
C ASP A 215 3.16 10.94 22.84
N GLU A 216 3.59 11.74 23.81
CA GLU A 216 4.67 12.71 23.61
C GLU A 216 6.00 12.08 23.18
N GLN A 217 6.31 10.87 23.67
CA GLN A 217 7.53 10.16 23.33
C GLN A 217 7.48 9.66 21.88
N GLU A 218 6.34 9.09 21.47
CA GLU A 218 6.11 8.67 20.09
C GLU A 218 6.14 9.87 19.12
N VAL A 219 5.52 10.99 19.48
CA VAL A 219 5.56 12.25 18.71
C VAL A 219 7.01 12.72 18.54
N ALA A 220 7.79 12.74 19.62
CA ALA A 220 9.19 13.18 19.57
C ALA A 220 10.02 12.30 18.63
N LYS A 221 9.84 10.98 18.69
CA LYS A 221 10.52 10.04 17.78
C LYS A 221 10.16 10.27 16.32
N VAL A 222 8.87 10.42 16.00
CA VAL A 222 8.42 10.69 14.63
C VAL A 222 9.00 12.02 14.13
N LYS A 223 8.99 13.07 14.96
CA LYS A 223 9.57 14.37 14.61
C LYS A 223 11.09 14.31 14.38
N GLU A 224 11.81 13.50 15.15
CA GLU A 224 13.24 13.27 14.93
C GLU A 224 13.51 12.59 13.59
N GLU A 225 12.78 11.52 13.26
CA GLU A 225 12.89 10.79 11.99
C GLU A 225 12.54 11.70 10.80
N VAL A 226 11.46 12.48 10.90
CA VAL A 226 11.08 13.49 9.89
C VAL A 226 12.18 14.55 9.76
N GLY A 227 12.65 15.12 10.88
CA GLY A 227 13.71 16.14 10.88
C GLY A 227 15.04 15.64 10.33
N ALA A 228 15.34 14.33 10.43
CA ALA A 228 16.49 13.72 9.77
C ALA A 228 16.33 13.70 8.24
N ILE A 229 15.17 13.29 7.73
CA ILE A 229 14.86 13.31 6.30
C ILE A 229 14.87 14.74 5.76
N GLU A 230 14.33 15.71 6.50
CA GLU A 230 14.28 17.11 6.08
C GLU A 230 15.67 17.71 5.84
N ARG A 231 16.67 17.29 6.62
CA ARG A 231 18.07 17.70 6.50
C ARG A 231 18.83 16.96 5.40
N GLN A 232 18.53 15.67 5.19
CA GLN A 232 19.26 14.82 4.25
C GLN A 232 18.74 14.90 2.82
N VAL A 233 17.44 15.14 2.63
CA VAL A 233 16.79 15.12 1.31
C VAL A 233 16.44 16.53 0.87
N ALA A 234 17.14 17.03 -0.16
CA ALA A 234 16.96 18.38 -0.66
C ALA A 234 15.66 18.56 -1.49
N ASN A 235 15.33 17.57 -2.33
CA ASN A 235 14.15 17.65 -3.20
C ASN A 235 12.85 17.50 -2.40
N SER A 236 11.90 18.44 -2.58
CA SER A 236 10.65 18.52 -1.82
C SER A 236 9.73 17.31 -2.04
N GLU A 237 9.64 16.81 -3.26
CA GLU A 237 8.79 15.66 -3.61
C GLU A 237 9.37 14.36 -3.04
N ALA A 238 10.68 14.17 -3.17
CA ALA A 238 11.40 13.04 -2.60
C ALA A 238 11.31 13.04 -1.07
N LYS A 239 11.41 14.22 -0.45
CA LYS A 239 11.24 14.42 0.99
C LYS A 239 9.84 14.00 1.44
N LYS A 240 8.78 14.48 0.76
CA LYS A 240 7.40 14.06 1.03
C LYS A 240 7.24 12.53 0.92
N LEU A 241 7.75 11.93 -0.15
CA LEU A 241 7.65 10.47 -0.33
C LEU A 241 8.39 9.71 0.77
N ALA A 242 9.56 10.18 1.19
CA ALA A 242 10.33 9.59 2.29
C ALA A 242 9.62 9.75 3.66
N ILE A 243 9.03 10.92 3.94
CA ILE A 243 8.24 11.17 5.15
C ILE A 243 7.00 10.28 5.20
N SER A 244 6.35 10.01 4.05
CA SER A 244 5.20 9.09 4.02
C SER A 244 5.53 7.69 4.56
N GLN A 245 6.79 7.25 4.41
CA GLN A 245 7.26 5.97 4.95
C GLN A 245 7.48 6.02 6.47
N VAL A 246 7.95 7.14 7.00
CA VAL A 246 8.01 7.37 8.46
C VAL A 246 6.61 7.26 9.06
N TYR A 247 5.65 7.96 8.47
CA TYR A 247 4.26 7.95 8.92
C TYR A 247 3.65 6.55 8.82
N PHE A 248 3.89 5.84 7.72
CA PHE A 248 3.45 4.44 7.61
C PHE A 248 4.05 3.55 8.70
N ASN A 249 5.35 3.67 8.99
CA ASN A 249 6.03 2.87 10.01
C ASN A 249 5.53 3.19 11.44
N ALA A 250 5.08 4.42 11.68
CA ALA A 250 4.50 4.88 12.94
C ALA A 250 2.98 4.64 13.07
N ASN A 251 2.36 3.93 12.11
CA ASN A 251 0.90 3.74 12.01
C ASN A 251 0.10 5.06 11.90
N LEU A 252 0.74 6.14 11.46
CA LEU A 252 0.13 7.41 11.07
C LEU A 252 -0.41 7.32 9.63
N LEU A 253 -1.37 6.41 9.43
CA LEU A 253 -1.89 6.06 8.11
C LEU A 253 -2.65 7.20 7.45
N ALA A 254 -3.39 8.01 8.23
CA ALA A 254 -4.08 9.18 7.70
C ALA A 254 -3.09 10.18 7.08
N GLU A 255 -2.01 10.49 7.80
CA GLU A 255 -0.95 11.40 7.37
C GLU A 255 -0.15 10.81 6.21
N ALA A 256 0.14 9.50 6.23
CA ALA A 256 0.82 8.83 5.12
C ALA A 256 0.00 8.88 3.83
N VAL A 257 -1.31 8.63 3.91
CA VAL A 257 -2.22 8.76 2.77
C VAL A 257 -2.30 10.20 2.29
N GLU A 258 -2.48 11.16 3.19
CA GLU A 258 -2.58 12.58 2.84
C GLU A 258 -1.35 13.06 2.05
N ILE A 259 -0.13 12.73 2.51
CA ILE A 259 1.09 13.10 1.80
C ILE A 259 1.18 12.46 0.41
N LEU A 260 0.81 11.19 0.26
CA LEU A 260 0.82 10.50 -1.03
C LEU A 260 -0.25 11.07 -1.97
N GLU A 261 -1.42 11.44 -1.47
CA GLU A 261 -2.47 12.13 -2.24
C GLU A 261 -2.03 13.52 -2.70
N GLN A 262 -1.37 14.28 -1.82
CA GLN A 262 -0.79 15.58 -2.18
C GLN A 262 0.30 15.43 -3.26
N LEU A 263 1.16 14.41 -3.17
CA LEU A 263 2.16 14.13 -4.21
C LEU A 263 1.53 13.91 -5.57
N VAL A 264 0.44 13.13 -5.63
CA VAL A 264 -0.35 12.94 -6.84
C VAL A 264 -0.93 14.25 -7.34
N GLN A 265 -1.49 15.09 -6.46
CA GLN A 265 -2.10 16.37 -6.82
C GLN A 265 -1.10 17.36 -7.43
N ILE A 266 0.16 17.36 -6.96
CA ILE A 266 1.22 18.24 -7.48
C ILE A 266 1.96 17.66 -8.68
N GLY A 267 1.52 16.50 -9.21
CA GLY A 267 2.03 15.92 -10.46
C GLY A 267 2.98 14.73 -10.31
N VAL A 268 3.32 14.31 -9.09
CA VAL A 268 4.16 13.12 -8.82
C VAL A 268 3.29 11.85 -8.84
N ALA A 269 2.62 11.64 -9.97
CA ALA A 269 1.58 10.63 -10.17
C ALA A 269 2.13 9.35 -10.82
N THR A 270 3.08 8.69 -10.16
CA THR A 270 3.73 7.48 -10.70
C THR A 270 2.91 6.21 -10.41
N PRO A 271 3.01 5.16 -11.24
CA PRO A 271 2.34 3.88 -10.97
C PRO A 271 2.64 3.29 -9.58
N PRO A 272 3.90 3.28 -9.09
CA PRO A 272 4.20 2.79 -7.74
C PRO A 272 3.51 3.59 -6.63
N ILE A 273 3.40 4.93 -6.76
CA ILE A 273 2.70 5.77 -5.76
C ILE A 273 1.20 5.44 -5.73
N TYR A 274 0.58 5.32 -6.90
CA TYR A 274 -0.82 4.90 -6.99
C TYR A 274 -1.04 3.50 -6.41
N ARG A 275 -0.15 2.55 -6.69
CA ARG A 275 -0.22 1.22 -6.10
C ARG A 275 -0.04 1.25 -4.58
N LYS A 276 0.86 2.11 -4.06
CA LYS A 276 1.07 2.30 -2.61
C LYS A 276 -0.21 2.82 -1.94
N LEU A 277 -0.89 3.80 -2.54
CA LEU A 277 -2.21 4.27 -2.09
C LEU A 277 -3.25 3.14 -2.12
N GLY A 278 -3.36 2.40 -3.23
CA GLY A 278 -4.26 1.25 -3.34
C GLY A 278 -4.00 0.20 -2.26
N ASN A 279 -2.72 -0.08 -1.99
CA ASN A 279 -2.30 -0.98 -0.92
C ASN A 279 -2.67 -0.47 0.48
N LEU A 280 -2.50 0.82 0.78
CA LEU A 280 -2.89 1.39 2.07
C LEU A 280 -4.41 1.30 2.27
N TYR A 281 -5.17 1.72 1.25
CA TYR A 281 -6.62 1.67 1.28
C TYR A 281 -7.15 0.25 1.42
N LEU A 282 -6.65 -0.72 0.65
CA LEU A 282 -7.12 -2.10 0.73
C LEU A 282 -6.65 -2.79 2.02
N ASN A 283 -5.35 -2.73 2.29
CA ASN A 283 -4.72 -3.64 3.24
C ASN A 283 -4.72 -3.11 4.67
N LYS A 284 -4.76 -1.79 4.85
CA LYS A 284 -4.63 -1.16 6.17
C LYS A 284 -5.91 -0.45 6.60
N LEU A 285 -6.57 0.26 5.68
CA LEU A 285 -7.80 1.01 5.98
C LEU A 285 -9.09 0.22 5.70
N GLN A 286 -9.01 -0.83 4.89
CA GLN A 286 -10.14 -1.63 4.39
C GLN A 286 -11.20 -0.80 3.65
N LEU A 287 -10.73 0.13 2.81
CA LEU A 287 -11.54 1.03 2.01
C LEU A 287 -11.50 0.58 0.54
N ILE A 288 -12.43 -0.31 0.20
CA ILE A 288 -12.46 -1.01 -1.10
C ILE A 288 -12.64 -0.04 -2.29
N PRO A 289 -13.57 0.94 -2.27
CA PRO A 289 -13.73 1.87 -3.40
C PRO A 289 -12.47 2.71 -3.68
N GLN A 290 -11.81 3.18 -2.63
CA GLN A 290 -10.57 3.95 -2.72
C GLN A 290 -9.43 3.06 -3.26
N ALA A 291 -9.36 1.81 -2.81
CA ALA A 291 -8.40 0.85 -3.33
C ALA A 291 -8.61 0.58 -4.82
N GLU A 292 -9.86 0.33 -5.25
CA GLU A 292 -10.22 0.13 -6.67
C GLU A 292 -9.75 1.30 -7.52
N PHE A 293 -10.09 2.52 -7.10
CA PHE A 293 -9.71 3.76 -7.78
C PHE A 293 -8.19 3.87 -7.97
N TYR A 294 -7.41 3.64 -6.92
CA TYR A 294 -5.97 3.80 -6.96
C TYR A 294 -5.25 2.67 -7.69
N TYR A 295 -5.71 1.42 -7.60
CA TYR A 295 -5.15 0.35 -8.44
C TYR A 295 -5.47 0.55 -9.92
N GLN A 296 -6.66 1.06 -10.26
CA GLN A 296 -6.98 1.42 -11.64
C GLN A 296 -6.05 2.53 -12.16
N LYS A 297 -5.79 3.56 -11.35
CA LYS A 297 -4.82 4.60 -11.70
C LYS A 297 -3.40 4.05 -11.87
N ALA A 298 -2.96 3.14 -11.00
CA ALA A 298 -1.66 2.49 -11.14
C ALA A 298 -1.55 1.72 -12.46
N MET A 299 -2.56 0.91 -12.78
CA MET A 299 -2.60 0.13 -14.02
C MET A 299 -2.63 1.02 -15.27
N ASN A 300 -3.38 2.13 -15.25
CA ASN A 300 -3.50 3.06 -16.37
C ASN A 300 -2.24 3.91 -16.58
N ALA A 301 -1.51 4.24 -15.51
CA ALA A 301 -0.27 5.01 -15.59
C ALA A 301 0.94 4.14 -15.97
N ALA A 302 0.87 2.83 -15.75
CA ALA A 302 1.96 1.91 -16.04
C ALA A 302 2.16 1.74 -17.55
N LYS A 303 3.42 1.66 -17.98
CA LYS A 303 3.76 1.33 -19.38
C LYS A 303 3.47 -0.14 -19.64
N ASN A 304 3.14 -0.50 -20.88
CA ASN A 304 2.85 -1.88 -21.26
C ASN A 304 3.98 -2.88 -20.94
N ASN A 305 5.24 -2.41 -20.92
CA ASN A 305 6.40 -3.22 -20.59
C ASN A 305 6.78 -3.20 -19.10
N ASP A 306 6.07 -2.41 -18.27
CA ASP A 306 6.21 -2.44 -16.82
C ASP A 306 5.38 -3.59 -16.23
N ILE A 307 5.86 -4.81 -16.49
CA ILE A 307 5.14 -6.01 -16.08
C ILE A 307 5.09 -6.15 -14.55
N GLU A 308 5.96 -5.49 -13.79
CA GLU A 308 5.89 -5.51 -12.32
C GLU A 308 4.67 -4.74 -11.83
N GLU A 309 4.57 -3.46 -12.20
CA GLU A 309 3.49 -2.61 -11.73
C GLU A 309 2.13 -3.06 -12.28
N LEU A 310 2.07 -3.53 -13.54
CA LEU A 310 0.86 -4.11 -14.10
C LEU A 310 0.42 -5.38 -13.35
N THR A 311 1.36 -6.24 -12.96
CA THR A 311 1.05 -7.48 -12.24
C THR A 311 0.49 -7.17 -10.86
N ASP A 312 1.17 -6.32 -10.10
CA ASP A 312 0.75 -6.00 -8.74
C ASP A 312 -0.57 -5.19 -8.71
N ALA A 313 -0.78 -4.28 -9.66
CA ALA A 313 -2.03 -3.53 -9.77
C ALA A 313 -3.21 -4.45 -10.13
N ARG A 314 -3.03 -5.38 -11.08
CA ARG A 314 -4.04 -6.38 -11.43
C ARG A 314 -4.31 -7.34 -10.27
N TYR A 315 -3.28 -7.71 -9.51
CA TYR A 315 -3.47 -8.50 -8.30
C TYR A 315 -4.37 -7.75 -7.31
N GLY A 316 -4.07 -6.48 -7.04
CA GLY A 316 -4.90 -5.59 -6.22
C GLY A 316 -6.35 -5.51 -6.68
N LEU A 317 -6.58 -5.25 -7.98
CA LEU A 317 -7.94 -5.21 -8.58
C LEU A 317 -8.66 -6.56 -8.45
N GLY A 318 -7.96 -7.67 -8.61
CA GLY A 318 -8.51 -9.01 -8.41
C GLY A 318 -9.00 -9.23 -6.98
N LEU A 319 -8.24 -8.77 -5.99
CA LEU A 319 -8.66 -8.82 -4.58
C LEU A 319 -9.86 -7.91 -4.30
N VAL A 320 -9.84 -6.67 -4.78
CA VAL A 320 -10.95 -5.72 -4.64
C VAL A 320 -12.23 -6.33 -5.22
N ASN A 321 -12.20 -6.80 -6.47
CA ASN A 321 -13.38 -7.37 -7.13
C ASN A 321 -13.88 -8.65 -6.41
N SER A 322 -12.97 -9.45 -5.87
CA SER A 322 -13.33 -10.63 -5.07
C SER A 322 -14.11 -10.24 -3.81
N VAL A 323 -13.66 -9.20 -3.09
CA VAL A 323 -14.34 -8.67 -1.90
C VAL A 323 -15.70 -8.07 -2.24
N MET A 324 -15.82 -7.42 -3.41
CA MET A 324 -17.10 -6.88 -3.89
C MET A 324 -18.07 -7.95 -4.41
N GLY A 325 -17.69 -9.23 -4.43
CA GLY A 325 -18.51 -10.31 -4.99
C GLY A 325 -18.59 -10.34 -6.53
N LYS A 326 -17.84 -9.46 -7.20
CA LYS A 326 -17.64 -9.37 -8.66
C LYS A 326 -16.65 -10.46 -9.11
N ASN A 327 -17.05 -11.72 -8.92
CA ASN A 327 -16.12 -12.84 -9.05
C ASN A 327 -15.59 -13.03 -10.48
N ARG A 328 -16.37 -12.70 -11.53
CA ARG A 328 -15.91 -12.85 -12.93
C ARG A 328 -14.77 -11.89 -13.23
N GLU A 329 -14.95 -10.63 -12.88
CA GLU A 329 -13.95 -9.58 -12.98
C GLU A 329 -12.73 -9.90 -12.11
N ALA A 330 -12.95 -10.40 -10.90
CA ALA A 330 -11.88 -10.86 -10.02
C ALA A 330 -11.04 -11.98 -10.67
N ILE A 331 -11.70 -12.98 -11.29
CA ILE A 331 -11.05 -14.07 -11.99
C ILE A 331 -10.22 -13.55 -13.17
N GLU A 332 -10.73 -12.60 -13.95
CA GLU A 332 -10.00 -12.00 -15.08
C GLU A 332 -8.71 -11.31 -14.61
N PHE A 333 -8.82 -10.43 -13.62
CA PHE A 333 -7.67 -9.73 -13.06
C PHE A 333 -6.65 -10.69 -12.43
N LEU A 334 -7.11 -11.67 -11.66
CA LEU A 334 -6.22 -12.65 -11.02
C LEU A 334 -5.55 -13.59 -12.02
N LYS A 335 -6.21 -13.95 -13.14
CA LYS A 335 -5.54 -14.70 -14.22
C LYS A 335 -4.40 -13.88 -14.82
N SER A 336 -4.64 -12.62 -15.17
CA SER A 336 -3.59 -11.74 -15.69
C SER A 336 -2.47 -11.50 -14.69
N ALA A 337 -2.79 -11.35 -13.40
CA ALA A 337 -1.78 -11.24 -12.34
C ALA A 337 -0.96 -12.52 -12.21
N LYS A 338 -1.59 -13.70 -12.28
CA LYS A 338 -0.89 -14.99 -12.26
C LYS A 338 0.13 -15.12 -13.39
N ASP A 339 -0.28 -14.78 -14.62
CA ASP A 339 0.61 -14.85 -15.78
C ASP A 339 1.77 -13.85 -15.64
N GLY A 340 1.49 -12.67 -15.07
CA GLY A 340 2.48 -11.71 -14.63
C GLY A 340 3.48 -12.30 -13.62
N PHE A 341 3.02 -12.84 -12.51
CA PHE A 341 3.87 -13.49 -11.49
C PHE A 341 4.69 -14.65 -12.07
N ARG A 342 4.13 -15.42 -13.01
CA ARG A 342 4.87 -16.46 -13.73
C ARG A 342 5.99 -15.88 -14.60
N ALA A 343 5.70 -14.85 -15.40
CA ALA A 343 6.70 -14.16 -16.22
C ALA A 343 7.82 -13.52 -15.36
N LEU A 344 7.47 -13.18 -14.13
CA LEU A 344 8.33 -12.61 -13.11
C LEU A 344 9.15 -13.64 -12.32
N GLY A 345 8.88 -14.94 -12.48
CA GLY A 345 9.51 -16.01 -11.71
C GLY A 345 9.05 -16.11 -10.25
N ASP A 346 7.96 -15.44 -9.87
CA ASP A 346 7.41 -15.46 -8.51
C ASP A 346 6.44 -16.64 -8.32
N LEU A 347 7.02 -17.85 -8.23
CA LEU A 347 6.27 -19.09 -8.06
C LEU A 347 5.40 -19.11 -6.79
N PRO A 348 5.86 -18.61 -5.62
CA PRO A 348 5.01 -18.52 -4.44
C PRO A 348 3.73 -17.70 -4.67
N MET A 349 3.82 -16.56 -5.37
CA MET A 349 2.63 -15.79 -5.71
C MET A 349 1.75 -16.48 -6.76
N VAL A 350 2.34 -17.22 -7.72
CA VAL A 350 1.55 -18.05 -8.66
C VAL A 350 0.69 -19.05 -7.89
N GLU A 351 1.27 -19.82 -6.96
CA GLU A 351 0.53 -20.80 -6.15
C GLU A 351 -0.57 -20.15 -5.31
N LYS A 352 -0.26 -19.01 -4.69
CA LYS A 352 -1.23 -18.22 -3.91
C LYS A 352 -2.42 -17.78 -4.78
N VAL A 353 -2.15 -17.23 -5.96
CA VAL A 353 -3.19 -16.76 -6.87
C VAL A 353 -4.01 -17.93 -7.42
N GLU A 354 -3.40 -19.09 -7.67
CA GLU A 354 -4.13 -20.29 -8.09
C GLU A 354 -5.11 -20.79 -7.04
N LYS A 355 -4.74 -20.73 -5.75
CA LYS A 355 -5.67 -21.04 -4.67
C LYS A 355 -6.86 -20.06 -4.69
N GLN A 356 -6.61 -18.77 -4.82
CA GLN A 356 -7.66 -17.74 -4.87
C GLN A 356 -8.59 -17.92 -6.08
N LEU A 357 -8.04 -18.27 -7.25
CA LEU A 357 -8.82 -18.55 -8.45
C LEU A 357 -9.73 -19.77 -8.26
N ARG A 358 -9.23 -20.88 -7.68
CA ARG A 358 -10.06 -22.06 -7.37
C ARG A 358 -11.19 -21.71 -6.40
N ASP A 359 -10.93 -20.86 -5.41
CA ASP A 359 -11.94 -20.42 -4.45
C ASP A 359 -13.03 -19.58 -5.13
N LEU A 360 -12.67 -18.68 -6.04
CA LEU A 360 -13.62 -17.87 -6.79
C LEU A 360 -14.44 -18.68 -7.80
N GLN A 361 -13.82 -19.64 -8.49
CA GLN A 361 -14.52 -20.56 -9.40
C GLN A 361 -15.60 -21.35 -8.66
N ARG A 362 -15.28 -21.91 -7.49
CA ARG A 362 -16.26 -22.59 -6.65
C ARG A 362 -17.40 -21.68 -6.17
N ARG A 363 -17.15 -20.37 -5.98
CA ARG A 363 -18.21 -19.41 -5.63
C ARG A 363 -19.13 -19.13 -6.83
N GLU A 364 -18.57 -19.03 -8.03
CA GLU A 364 -19.36 -18.82 -9.25
C GLU A 364 -20.20 -20.03 -9.64
N GLU A 365 -19.69 -21.25 -9.45
CA GLU A 365 -20.43 -22.49 -9.70
C GLU A 365 -21.61 -22.70 -8.75
N ARG A 366 -21.63 -22.00 -7.60
CA ARG A 366 -22.68 -22.08 -6.58
C ARG A 366 -23.74 -20.98 -6.69
N LYS A 367 -23.55 -20.01 -7.58
CA LYS A 367 -24.56 -18.99 -7.91
C LYS A 367 -25.48 -19.52 -9.00
#